data_AF-A0A931KTD3-F1
#
_entry.id   AF-A0A931KTD3-F1
#
_cell.length_a   1.000
_cell.length_b   1.000
_cell.length_c   1.000
_cell.angle_alpha   90.00
_cell.angle_beta   90.00
_cell.angle_gamma   90.00
#
_symmetry.space_group_name_H-M   'P 1'
#
loop_
_entity.id
_entity.type
_entity.pdbx_description
1 polymer ?
#
loop_
_entity_poly.entity_id
_entity_poly.type
_entity_poly.pdbx_seq_one_letter_code
_entity_poly.pdbx_strand_id
1 'polypeptide(L)'
;MTRSRPLLRTALVAACALLVAVPASGPALAGGTGPTGSAAGSTWSRAGAVVADAARAVAPDPRPTRGPAAPARPAATRPAASATPAATARATKAPPAPRATTTPAPKAPSSPPAPSARVISRYVDAPGSQAAIDRCNLVLWTHQPLWLAGHNYCGYQWLAFVPTGTTVRVTSGVAAGTYVVTGHQRLDRQSGALPHVSADLVLQTCVGSATGLTLLRRA
;
A
#
# COMPACT_ATOMS: atom_id res chain seq x y z
N MET A 1 -21.23 40.01 20.58
CA MET A 1 -21.95 38.82 20.05
C MET A 1 -21.58 38.65 18.58
N THR A 2 -20.60 37.83 18.26
CA THR A 2 -20.13 37.59 16.88
C THR A 2 -20.16 36.09 16.64
N ARG A 3 -21.11 35.65 15.80
CA ARG A 3 -21.31 34.24 15.45
C ARG A 3 -20.25 33.81 14.43
N SER A 4 -19.34 32.94 14.85
CA SER A 4 -18.42 32.22 13.97
C SER A 4 -19.19 31.24 13.08
N ARG A 5 -19.08 31.41 11.75
CA ARG A 5 -19.61 30.47 10.76
C ARG A 5 -18.64 29.28 10.60
N PRO A 6 -19.10 28.03 10.60
CA PRO A 6 -18.25 26.89 10.27
C PRO A 6 -17.96 26.88 8.75
N LEU A 7 -16.68 26.85 8.40
CA LEU A 7 -16.21 26.63 7.04
C LEU A 7 -16.54 25.18 6.65
N LEU A 8 -17.48 25.01 5.72
CA LEU A 8 -17.68 23.76 4.97
C LEU A 8 -16.37 23.42 4.27
N ARG A 9 -15.68 22.38 4.75
CA ARG A 9 -14.61 21.72 3.98
C ARG A 9 -15.28 20.75 3.01
N THR A 10 -15.42 21.18 1.77
CA THR A 10 -15.78 20.33 0.64
C THR A 10 -14.67 19.29 0.46
N ALA A 11 -14.90 18.06 0.95
CA ALA A 11 -14.03 16.94 0.65
C ALA A 11 -14.29 16.51 -0.80
N LEU A 12 -13.30 16.69 -1.66
CA LEU A 12 -13.31 16.17 -3.02
C LEU A 12 -13.16 14.63 -2.93
N VAL A 13 -14.29 13.91 -3.01
CA VAL A 13 -14.31 12.46 -3.09
C VAL A 13 -14.04 12.09 -4.55
N ALA A 14 -12.79 11.71 -4.85
CA ALA A 14 -12.46 11.10 -6.14
C ALA A 14 -12.97 9.66 -6.12
N ALA A 15 -14.15 9.44 -6.71
CA ALA A 15 -14.65 8.11 -7.01
C ALA A 15 -13.78 7.48 -8.11
N CYS A 16 -12.93 6.53 -7.73
CA CYS A 16 -12.18 5.70 -8.68
C CYS A 16 -13.12 4.61 -9.23
N ALA A 17 -13.75 4.89 -10.37
CA ALA A 17 -14.37 3.84 -11.18
C ALA A 17 -13.29 3.20 -12.06
N LEU A 18 -12.97 1.92 -11.81
CA LEU A 18 -12.13 1.11 -12.68
C LEU A 18 -13.01 0.45 -13.75
N LEU A 19 -12.78 0.78 -15.02
CA LEU A 19 -13.28 0.02 -16.16
C LEU A 19 -12.30 -1.11 -16.46
N VAL A 20 -12.75 -2.36 -16.33
CA VAL A 20 -12.06 -3.53 -16.88
C VAL A 20 -13.01 -4.19 -17.87
N ALA A 21 -12.61 -4.25 -19.14
CA ALA A 21 -13.35 -4.95 -20.17
C ALA A 21 -13.24 -6.47 -19.94
N VAL A 22 -14.37 -7.12 -19.71
CA VAL A 22 -14.49 -8.58 -19.66
C VAL A 22 -14.81 -9.06 -21.08
N PRO A 23 -14.00 -9.94 -21.71
CA PRO A 23 -14.42 -10.58 -22.94
C PRO A 23 -15.57 -11.56 -22.64
N ALA A 24 -16.74 -11.30 -23.22
CA ALA A 24 -17.88 -12.21 -23.18
C ALA A 24 -17.60 -13.41 -24.10
N SER A 25 -17.29 -14.56 -23.50
CA SER A 25 -17.30 -15.84 -24.21
C SER A 25 -18.75 -16.34 -24.30
N GLY A 26 -19.37 -16.22 -25.48
CA GLY A 26 -20.67 -16.81 -25.77
C GLY A 26 -20.59 -18.33 -25.97
N PRO A 27 -21.69 -19.08 -25.73
CA PRO A 27 -21.71 -20.52 -25.96
C PRO A 27 -21.95 -20.83 -27.43
N ALA A 28 -21.12 -21.72 -28.00
CA ALA A 28 -21.42 -22.37 -29.27
C ALA A 28 -22.35 -23.56 -29.02
N LEU A 29 -23.50 -23.57 -29.70
CA LEU A 29 -24.42 -24.70 -29.76
C LEU A 29 -23.75 -25.86 -30.52
N ALA A 30 -23.60 -27.01 -29.86
CA ALA A 30 -23.17 -28.26 -30.47
C ALA A 30 -24.41 -29.04 -30.95
N GLY A 31 -24.54 -29.20 -32.28
CA GLY A 31 -25.34 -30.25 -32.91
C GLY A 31 -24.43 -31.44 -33.21
N GLY A 32 -24.83 -32.63 -32.76
CA GLY A 32 -24.09 -33.87 -32.97
C GLY A 32 -24.52 -34.63 -34.22
N THR A 33 -23.65 -35.54 -34.68
CA THR A 33 -23.89 -36.98 -34.99
C THR A 33 -22.53 -37.64 -35.30
N GLY A 34 -22.31 -38.87 -34.80
CA GLY A 34 -21.02 -39.59 -34.67
C GLY A 34 -20.38 -40.15 -35.97
N PRO A 35 -19.77 -41.37 -36.01
CA PRO A 35 -19.46 -42.34 -34.94
C PRO A 35 -17.99 -42.89 -34.92
N THR A 36 -17.66 -43.59 -33.82
CA THR A 36 -16.71 -44.71 -33.62
C THR A 36 -15.30 -44.72 -34.23
N GLY A 37 -14.28 -44.78 -33.36
CA GLY A 37 -12.95 -45.33 -33.67
C GLY A 37 -11.96 -45.18 -32.52
N SER A 38 -11.62 -46.29 -31.85
CA SER A 38 -10.57 -46.35 -30.81
C SER A 38 -9.17 -46.34 -31.42
N ALA A 39 -8.24 -45.57 -30.85
CA ALA A 39 -6.85 -46.00 -30.63
C ALA A 39 -6.09 -44.99 -29.76
N ALA A 40 -5.25 -45.53 -28.88
CA ALA A 40 -4.38 -44.83 -27.94
C ALA A 40 -3.28 -44.02 -28.63
N GLY A 41 -2.84 -42.95 -27.98
CA GLY A 41 -1.64 -42.21 -28.38
C GLY A 41 -1.41 -40.99 -27.50
N SER A 42 -0.56 -41.13 -26.49
CA SER A 42 0.08 -40.00 -25.81
C SER A 42 0.98 -39.28 -26.80
N THR A 43 0.70 -38.01 -27.09
CA THR A 43 1.68 -37.07 -27.61
C THR A 43 1.46 -35.70 -27.01
N TRP A 44 2.45 -35.23 -26.26
CA TRP A 44 2.69 -33.81 -26.07
C TRP A 44 2.80 -33.14 -27.43
N SER A 45 2.15 -32.00 -27.62
CA SER A 45 2.49 -31.10 -28.71
C SER A 45 2.28 -29.65 -28.31
N ARG A 46 3.41 -28.95 -28.31
CA ARG A 46 3.52 -27.51 -28.56
C ARG A 46 2.81 -27.17 -29.87
N ALA A 47 2.06 -26.08 -29.85
CA ALA A 47 1.93 -25.14 -30.96
C ALA A 47 2.07 -23.74 -30.34
N GLY A 48 2.89 -22.81 -30.83
CA GLY A 48 3.28 -22.62 -32.20
C GLY A 48 2.38 -21.57 -32.84
N ALA A 49 2.73 -20.31 -32.62
CA ALA A 49 2.49 -19.08 -33.40
C ALA A 49 1.13 -18.85 -34.11
N VAL A 50 0.56 -17.65 -33.89
CA VAL A 50 0.09 -16.81 -35.00
C VAL A 50 0.19 -15.34 -34.60
N VAL A 51 0.97 -14.61 -35.39
CA VAL A 51 1.03 -13.15 -35.42
C VAL A 51 -0.22 -12.68 -36.15
N ALA A 52 -1.00 -11.78 -35.56
CA ALA A 52 -2.02 -11.03 -36.27
C ALA A 52 -1.73 -9.54 -36.07
N ASP A 53 -1.10 -8.97 -37.10
CA ASP A 53 -1.06 -7.55 -37.37
C ASP A 53 -2.49 -7.05 -37.60
N ALA A 54 -2.89 -6.04 -36.84
CA ALA A 54 -4.13 -5.32 -37.07
C ALA A 54 -3.86 -3.82 -36.91
N ALA A 55 -3.37 -3.23 -37.99
CA ALA A 55 -3.49 -1.80 -38.22
C ALA A 55 -4.97 -1.37 -38.14
N ARG A 56 -5.28 -0.41 -37.26
CA ARG A 56 -6.47 0.44 -37.39
C ARG A 56 -6.13 1.88 -37.10
N ALA A 57 -6.53 2.72 -38.04
CA ALA A 57 -6.26 4.12 -38.13
C ALA A 57 -7.35 4.96 -37.42
N VAL A 58 -6.89 6.07 -36.82
CA VAL A 58 -7.53 7.40 -36.66
C VAL A 58 -8.57 7.61 -35.55
N ALA A 59 -8.19 8.45 -34.57
CA ALA A 59 -8.77 9.79 -34.36
C ALA A 59 -7.73 10.69 -33.61
N PRO A 60 -7.48 11.94 -34.02
CA PRO A 60 -6.71 12.89 -33.21
C PRO A 60 -7.56 13.41 -32.05
N ASP A 61 -7.12 13.14 -30.83
CA ASP A 61 -7.73 13.64 -29.58
C ASP A 61 -7.47 15.16 -29.44
N PRO A 62 -8.43 15.98 -28.98
CA PRO A 62 -8.29 17.42 -28.91
C PRO A 62 -7.36 17.79 -27.76
N ARG A 63 -6.27 18.45 -28.15
CA ARG A 63 -5.27 19.09 -27.29
C ARG A 63 -5.96 19.91 -26.16
N PRO A 64 -5.75 19.61 -24.88
CA PRO A 64 -6.20 20.51 -23.81
C PRO A 64 -5.36 21.79 -23.83
N THR A 65 -6.05 22.92 -23.92
CA THR A 65 -5.55 24.28 -23.84
C THR A 65 -4.71 24.47 -22.57
N ARG A 66 -3.48 24.99 -22.72
CA ARG A 66 -2.62 25.45 -21.63
C ARG A 66 -3.40 26.46 -20.76
N GLY A 67 -3.65 26.09 -19.51
CA GLY A 67 -4.03 27.04 -18.47
C GLY A 67 -2.86 27.98 -18.12
N PRO A 68 -3.15 29.19 -17.58
CA PRO A 68 -2.13 30.19 -17.29
C PRO A 68 -1.19 29.77 -16.16
N ALA A 69 0.05 30.26 -16.27
CA ALA A 69 1.17 30.00 -15.38
C ALA A 69 0.85 30.35 -13.91
N ALA A 70 1.24 29.46 -13.00
CA ALA A 70 1.19 29.71 -11.56
C ALA A 70 2.21 30.81 -11.18
N PRO A 71 1.85 31.73 -10.26
CA PRO A 71 2.78 32.73 -9.76
C PRO A 71 3.89 32.09 -8.93
N ALA A 72 5.12 32.59 -9.14
CA ALA A 72 6.33 32.15 -8.45
C ALA A 72 6.20 32.34 -6.92
N ARG A 73 6.56 31.28 -6.18
CA ARG A 73 6.64 31.30 -4.72
C ARG A 73 7.90 32.07 -4.30
N PRO A 74 7.81 33.09 -3.43
CA PRO A 74 8.98 33.80 -2.94
C PRO A 74 9.86 32.88 -2.07
N ALA A 75 11.16 32.98 -2.30
CA ALA A 75 12.22 32.30 -1.57
C ALA A 75 12.25 32.76 -0.12
N ALA A 76 12.33 31.80 0.82
CA ALA A 76 12.60 32.11 2.22
C ALA A 76 14.04 32.59 2.35
N THR A 77 14.20 33.86 2.72
CA THR A 77 15.47 34.49 3.07
C THR A 77 16.03 33.86 4.34
N ARG A 78 17.26 33.36 4.24
CA ARG A 78 18.11 32.90 5.34
C ARG A 78 18.75 34.12 6.02
N PRO A 79 18.55 34.35 7.33
CA PRO A 79 19.42 35.28 8.05
C PRO A 79 20.72 34.55 8.43
N ALA A 80 21.83 35.04 7.88
CA ALA A 80 23.15 34.86 8.46
C ALA A 80 23.41 36.08 9.37
N ALA A 81 23.77 35.86 10.62
CA ALA A 81 24.37 36.88 11.46
C ALA A 81 25.43 36.23 12.35
N SER A 82 26.69 36.52 12.02
CA SER A 82 27.85 36.37 12.89
C SER A 82 27.80 37.41 14.00
N ALA A 83 28.18 37.03 15.22
CA ALA A 83 28.80 37.93 16.18
C ALA A 83 29.78 37.15 17.07
N THR A 84 31.03 37.60 17.07
CA THR A 84 32.15 37.16 17.91
C THR A 84 32.11 37.89 19.29
N PRO A 85 33.06 37.68 20.25
CA PRO A 85 32.74 37.32 21.63
C PRO A 85 32.91 38.47 22.64
N ALA A 86 32.33 38.32 23.83
CA ALA A 86 32.71 39.13 25.00
C ALA A 86 32.97 38.21 26.20
N ALA A 87 34.22 38.22 26.65
CA ALA A 87 34.65 37.62 27.90
C ALA A 87 34.18 38.49 29.08
N THR A 88 33.65 37.86 30.13
CA THR A 88 33.67 38.43 31.47
C THR A 88 33.84 37.31 32.48
N ALA A 89 34.99 37.29 33.13
CA ALA A 89 35.27 36.47 34.30
C ALA A 89 34.70 37.15 35.55
N ARG A 90 34.01 36.42 36.44
CA ARG A 90 34.29 36.47 37.88
C ARG A 90 33.55 35.44 38.74
N ALA A 91 34.30 35.02 39.76
CA ALA A 91 33.90 34.69 41.14
C ALA A 91 33.29 33.32 41.43
N THR A 92 34.23 32.44 41.76
CA THR A 92 34.16 31.23 42.59
C THR A 92 33.28 31.40 43.83
N LYS A 93 32.32 30.50 44.03
CA LYS A 93 31.67 30.24 45.32
C LYS A 93 31.92 28.79 45.72
N ALA A 94 32.32 28.60 46.98
CA ALA A 94 32.82 27.35 47.53
C ALA A 94 31.79 26.20 47.49
N PRO A 95 32.24 24.93 47.37
CA PRO A 95 31.35 23.77 47.30
C PRO A 95 30.70 23.45 48.66
N PRO A 96 29.41 23.09 48.71
CA PRO A 96 28.83 22.43 49.87
C PRO A 96 29.31 20.98 49.99
N ALA A 97 29.41 20.51 51.24
CA ALA A 97 29.94 19.22 51.67
C ALA A 97 29.32 18.00 50.95
N PRO A 98 30.08 16.90 50.78
CA PRO A 98 29.63 15.69 50.09
C PRO A 98 28.52 15.00 50.89
N ARG A 99 27.30 15.02 50.34
CA ARG A 99 26.20 14.19 50.81
C ARG A 99 26.43 12.76 50.33
N ALA A 100 26.39 11.80 51.24
CA ALA A 100 26.57 10.39 50.94
C ALA A 100 25.62 9.93 49.82
N THR A 101 26.21 9.53 48.69
CA THR A 101 25.51 8.98 47.53
C THR A 101 25.13 7.53 47.83
N THR A 102 23.89 7.29 48.22
CA THR A 102 23.32 5.94 48.13
C THR A 102 23.13 5.61 46.65
N THR A 103 24.04 4.83 46.09
CA THR A 103 23.94 4.26 44.74
C THR A 103 22.63 3.49 44.61
N PRO A 104 21.70 3.90 43.71
CA PRO A 104 20.53 3.09 43.42
C PRO A 104 20.98 1.76 42.83
N ALA A 105 20.47 0.65 43.39
CA ALA A 105 20.70 -0.68 42.83
C ALA A 105 20.36 -0.69 41.33
N PRO A 106 21.17 -1.36 40.48
CA PRO A 106 20.92 -1.44 39.05
C PRO A 106 19.50 -1.97 38.80
N LYS A 107 18.67 -1.14 38.17
CA LYS A 107 17.34 -1.56 37.71
C LYS A 107 17.57 -2.67 36.70
N ALA A 108 17.05 -3.87 36.98
CA ALA A 108 17.12 -4.99 36.05
C ALA A 108 16.66 -4.52 34.66
N PRO A 109 17.38 -4.89 33.57
CA PRO A 109 16.97 -4.50 32.23
C PRO A 109 15.55 -5.01 31.99
N SER A 110 14.60 -4.08 31.85
CA SER A 110 13.25 -4.40 31.43
C SER A 110 13.33 -5.15 30.11
N SER A 111 12.71 -6.33 30.05
CA SER A 111 12.58 -7.09 28.82
C SER A 111 12.05 -6.16 27.71
N PRO A 112 12.56 -6.28 26.47
CA PRO A 112 12.05 -5.51 25.35
C PRO A 112 10.52 -5.61 25.29
N PRO A 113 9.79 -4.51 25.05
CA PRO A 113 8.36 -4.56 24.84
C PRO A 113 8.04 -5.61 23.77
N ALA A 114 7.06 -6.48 24.02
CA ALA A 114 6.61 -7.44 23.02
C ALA A 114 6.21 -6.69 21.75
N PRO A 115 6.58 -7.18 20.55
CA PRO A 115 6.20 -6.54 19.30
C PRO A 115 4.67 -6.42 19.24
N SER A 116 4.19 -5.22 18.90
CA SER A 116 2.76 -4.92 18.86
C SER A 116 2.09 -5.70 17.72
N ALA A 117 1.38 -6.78 18.04
CA ALA A 117 0.75 -7.60 17.01
C ALA A 117 -0.50 -6.92 16.40
N ARG A 118 -0.59 -6.91 15.06
CA ARG A 118 -1.83 -6.59 14.34
C ARG A 118 -2.57 -7.87 14.01
N VAL A 119 -3.90 -7.83 14.08
CA VAL A 119 -4.74 -9.00 13.77
C VAL A 119 -5.68 -8.67 12.62
N ILE A 120 -5.65 -9.49 11.58
CA ILE A 120 -6.63 -9.49 10.49
C ILE A 120 -7.53 -10.70 10.71
N SER A 121 -8.74 -10.46 11.19
CA SER A 121 -9.68 -11.52 11.55
C SER A 121 -10.59 -11.96 10.41
N ARG A 122 -10.75 -11.12 9.39
CA ARG A 122 -11.65 -11.36 8.26
C ARG A 122 -11.18 -10.66 7.00
N TYR A 123 -11.41 -11.31 5.87
CA TYR A 123 -11.33 -10.79 4.52
C TYR A 123 -12.27 -11.61 3.62
N VAL A 124 -12.54 -11.12 2.42
CA VAL A 124 -13.29 -11.84 1.39
C VAL A 124 -12.31 -12.43 0.40
N ASP A 125 -12.38 -13.74 0.16
CA ASP A 125 -11.62 -14.39 -0.91
C ASP A 125 -12.33 -14.14 -2.25
N ALA A 126 -11.86 -13.14 -2.99
CA ALA A 126 -12.44 -12.72 -4.26
C ALA A 126 -11.34 -12.16 -5.19
N PRO A 127 -10.52 -13.03 -5.80
CA PRO A 127 -9.38 -12.62 -6.61
C PRO A 127 -9.78 -11.65 -7.73
N GLY A 128 -9.03 -10.57 -7.89
CA GLY A 128 -9.29 -9.54 -8.90
C GLY A 128 -10.60 -8.73 -8.74
N SER A 129 -11.37 -8.94 -7.67
CA SER A 129 -12.72 -8.36 -7.55
C SER A 129 -12.69 -6.91 -7.05
N GLN A 130 -12.65 -5.96 -7.97
CA GLN A 130 -12.80 -4.53 -7.65
C GLN A 130 -14.12 -4.26 -6.93
N ALA A 131 -15.21 -4.88 -7.37
CA ALA A 131 -16.54 -4.74 -6.76
C ALA A 131 -16.57 -5.18 -5.29
N ALA A 132 -15.78 -6.17 -4.89
CA ALA A 132 -15.69 -6.57 -3.48
C ALA A 132 -14.97 -5.50 -2.64
N ILE A 133 -13.90 -4.91 -3.18
CA ILE A 133 -13.16 -3.81 -2.53
C ILE A 133 -14.06 -2.56 -2.42
N ASP A 134 -14.81 -2.21 -3.48
CA ASP A 134 -15.72 -1.04 -3.52
C ASP A 134 -16.84 -1.13 -2.48
N ARG A 135 -17.20 -2.34 -2.05
CA ARG A 135 -18.10 -2.58 -0.90
C ARG A 135 -17.41 -2.48 0.46
N CYS A 136 -16.24 -1.84 0.52
CA CYS A 136 -15.42 -1.69 1.72
C CYS A 136 -14.98 -3.01 2.38
N ASN A 137 -14.79 -4.08 1.59
CA ASN A 137 -14.19 -5.30 2.11
C ASN A 137 -12.66 -5.26 1.98
N LEU A 138 -11.98 -5.91 2.93
CA LEU A 138 -10.62 -6.38 2.71
C LEU A 138 -10.70 -7.62 1.83
N VAL A 139 -10.01 -7.62 0.70
CA VAL A 139 -10.12 -8.66 -0.32
C VAL A 139 -8.79 -9.37 -0.51
N LEU A 140 -8.82 -10.69 -0.59
CA LEU A 140 -7.69 -11.46 -1.12
C LEU A 140 -7.73 -11.36 -2.64
N TRP A 141 -6.84 -10.53 -3.17
CA TRP A 141 -6.80 -10.14 -4.58
C TRP A 141 -6.10 -11.17 -5.47
N THR A 142 -5.09 -11.86 -4.93
CA THR A 142 -4.38 -12.97 -5.56
C THR A 142 -3.87 -13.94 -4.50
N HIS A 143 -3.69 -15.20 -4.89
CA HIS A 143 -3.13 -16.27 -4.04
C HIS A 143 -1.61 -16.42 -4.18
N GLN A 144 -1.00 -15.83 -5.21
CA GLN A 144 0.45 -15.95 -5.48
C GLN A 144 1.06 -14.62 -5.96
N PRO A 145 1.80 -13.90 -5.08
CA PRO A 145 1.81 -14.09 -3.62
C PRO A 145 0.42 -13.82 -3.01
N LEU A 146 0.19 -14.18 -1.75
CA LEU A 146 -1.04 -13.78 -1.07
C LEU A 146 -1.09 -12.24 -1.02
N TRP A 147 -2.24 -11.66 -1.36
CA TRP A 147 -2.35 -10.20 -1.49
C TRP A 147 -3.67 -9.68 -0.95
N LEU A 148 -3.63 -9.00 0.19
CA LEU A 148 -4.81 -8.39 0.80
C LEU A 148 -4.88 -6.92 0.42
N ALA A 149 -5.95 -6.53 -0.26
CA ALA A 149 -6.19 -5.16 -0.71
C ALA A 149 -7.47 -4.58 -0.12
N GLY A 150 -7.45 -3.31 0.26
CA GLY A 150 -8.61 -2.60 0.79
C GLY A 150 -8.52 -1.10 0.50
N HIS A 151 -9.69 -0.45 0.43
CA HIS A 151 -9.77 1.00 0.26
C HIS A 151 -9.33 1.72 1.54
N ASN A 152 -8.50 2.76 1.40
CA ASN A 152 -8.03 3.56 2.53
C ASN A 152 -9.19 4.26 3.25
N TYR A 153 -10.15 4.81 2.48
CA TYR A 153 -11.34 5.49 2.98
C TYR A 153 -12.33 4.55 3.69
N CYS A 154 -12.18 3.24 3.52
CA CYS A 154 -12.93 2.21 4.26
C CYS A 154 -12.22 1.80 5.58
N GLY A 155 -11.18 2.52 6.00
CA GLY A 155 -10.44 2.26 7.23
C GLY A 155 -9.22 1.35 7.07
N TYR A 156 -8.91 0.89 5.86
CA TYR A 156 -7.72 0.05 5.60
C TYR A 156 -6.43 0.85 5.35
N GLN A 157 -6.45 2.17 5.58
CA GLN A 157 -5.28 3.03 5.40
C GLN A 157 -4.04 2.57 6.20
N TRP A 158 -4.24 1.90 7.33
CA TRP A 158 -3.16 1.40 8.17
C TRP A 158 -2.34 0.30 7.50
N LEU A 159 -2.87 -0.39 6.48
CA LEU A 159 -2.18 -1.46 5.77
C LEU A 159 -0.86 -0.99 5.14
N ALA A 160 -0.75 0.27 4.74
CA ALA A 160 0.47 0.83 4.14
C ALA A 160 1.54 1.26 5.17
N PHE A 161 1.22 1.30 6.46
CA PHE A 161 2.06 1.94 7.48
C PHE A 161 2.37 1.06 8.69
N VAL A 162 2.25 -0.27 8.54
CA VAL A 162 2.59 -1.21 9.61
C VAL A 162 4.12 -1.25 9.76
N PRO A 163 4.72 -0.88 10.90
CA PRO A 163 6.17 -0.79 11.01
C PRO A 163 6.90 -2.12 10.74
N THR A 164 8.07 -2.09 10.10
CA THR A 164 8.95 -3.26 9.98
C THR A 164 9.24 -3.92 11.33
N GLY A 165 9.27 -5.25 11.36
CA GLY A 165 9.40 -6.04 12.59
C GLY A 165 8.08 -6.27 13.34
N THR A 166 7.00 -5.59 12.93
CA THR A 166 5.66 -5.84 13.47
C THR A 166 5.17 -7.23 13.06
N THR A 167 4.59 -7.95 14.00
CA THR A 167 3.87 -9.20 13.71
C THR A 167 2.44 -8.91 13.25
N VAL A 168 2.03 -9.49 12.13
CA VAL A 168 0.66 -9.48 11.64
C VAL A 168 0.13 -10.91 11.65
N ARG A 169 -0.96 -11.15 12.40
CA ARG A 169 -1.62 -12.45 12.46
C ARG A 169 -2.91 -12.41 11.63
N VAL A 170 -3.00 -13.27 10.63
CA VAL A 170 -4.22 -13.50 9.87
C VAL A 170 -4.87 -14.77 10.42
N THR A 171 -6.11 -14.68 10.88
CA THR A 171 -6.76 -15.80 11.60
C THR A 171 -7.77 -16.58 10.76
N SER A 172 -7.99 -16.20 9.50
CA SER A 172 -9.03 -16.77 8.64
C SER A 172 -8.51 -17.12 7.26
N GLY A 173 -9.16 -18.11 6.62
CA GLY A 173 -8.98 -18.42 5.21
C GLY A 173 -7.58 -18.92 4.82
N VAL A 174 -7.33 -18.98 3.52
CA VAL A 174 -6.06 -19.45 2.94
C VAL A 174 -4.84 -18.62 3.31
N ALA A 175 -5.04 -17.35 3.68
CA ALA A 175 -3.96 -16.48 4.15
C ALA A 175 -3.70 -16.61 5.67
N ALA A 176 -4.33 -17.57 6.35
CA ALA A 176 -4.13 -17.77 7.78
C ALA A 176 -2.66 -18.08 8.12
N GLY A 177 -2.14 -17.37 9.11
CA GLY A 177 -0.75 -17.47 9.52
C GLY A 177 -0.28 -16.29 10.34
N THR A 178 0.95 -16.40 10.81
CA THR A 178 1.69 -15.32 11.46
C THR A 178 2.75 -14.83 10.49
N TYR A 179 2.84 -13.53 10.34
CA TYR A 179 3.75 -12.88 9.42
C TYR A 179 4.51 -11.77 10.12
N VAL A 180 5.73 -11.49 9.68
CA VAL A 180 6.51 -10.34 10.11
C VAL A 180 6.63 -9.37 8.95
N VAL A 181 6.38 -8.09 9.22
CA VAL A 181 6.60 -7.04 8.22
C VAL A 181 8.10 -6.89 7.97
N THR A 182 8.52 -7.04 6.72
CA THR A 182 9.92 -6.96 6.30
C THR A 182 10.24 -5.68 5.54
N GLY A 183 9.25 -5.01 4.98
CA GLY A 183 9.47 -3.74 4.30
C GLY A 183 8.22 -3.13 3.70
N HIS A 184 8.44 -2.05 2.96
CA HIS A 184 7.39 -1.29 2.30
C HIS A 184 7.81 -0.94 0.88
N GLN A 185 6.83 -0.81 -0.01
CA GLN A 185 7.02 -0.31 -1.35
C GLN A 185 5.91 0.68 -1.69
N ARG A 186 6.28 1.78 -2.35
CA ARG A 186 5.33 2.74 -2.91
C ARG A 186 5.29 2.57 -4.41
N LEU A 187 4.09 2.56 -4.97
CA LEU A 187 3.88 2.66 -6.42
C LEU A 187 3.24 4.02 -6.71
N ASP A 188 3.83 4.80 -7.61
CA ASP A 188 3.28 6.11 -8.01
C ASP A 188 2.12 5.97 -9.01
N ARG A 189 1.27 4.95 -8.78
CA ARG A 189 0.05 4.64 -9.50
C ARG A 189 -0.90 3.88 -8.58
N GLN A 190 -2.20 3.92 -8.86
CA GLN A 190 -3.24 3.19 -8.13
C GLN A 190 -3.75 1.93 -8.84
N SER A 191 -3.39 1.75 -10.11
CA SER A 191 -3.88 0.67 -10.96
C SER A 191 -2.78 0.11 -11.85
N GLY A 192 -3.11 -0.94 -12.60
CA GLY A 192 -2.22 -1.63 -13.52
C GLY A 192 -1.70 -2.95 -12.95
N ALA A 193 -0.66 -3.50 -13.60
CA ALA A 193 -0.08 -4.77 -13.21
C ALA A 193 0.53 -4.71 -11.81
N LEU A 194 0.34 -5.80 -11.06
CA LEU A 194 0.99 -6.02 -9.77
C LEU A 194 2.51 -6.08 -9.98
N PRO A 195 3.31 -5.39 -9.14
CA PRO A 195 4.76 -5.53 -9.19
C PRO A 195 5.19 -6.93 -8.77
N HIS A 196 6.33 -7.38 -9.29
CA HIS A 196 7.00 -8.55 -8.75
C HIS A 196 7.63 -8.20 -7.39
N VAL A 197 7.29 -8.97 -6.35
CA VAL A 197 7.77 -8.76 -4.99
C VAL A 197 8.18 -10.09 -4.36
N SER A 198 9.19 -10.07 -3.49
CA SER A 198 9.60 -11.23 -2.69
C SER A 198 8.95 -11.15 -1.31
N ALA A 199 7.70 -11.60 -1.23
CA ALA A 199 6.89 -11.60 0.00
C ALA A 199 5.94 -12.80 0.00
N ASP A 200 5.59 -13.29 1.18
CA ASP A 200 4.61 -14.37 1.32
C ASP A 200 3.18 -13.82 1.43
N LEU A 201 3.05 -12.61 1.97
CA LEU A 201 1.83 -11.82 2.04
C LEU A 201 2.12 -10.35 1.75
N VAL A 202 1.27 -9.70 0.96
CA VAL A 202 1.30 -8.27 0.69
C VAL A 202 0.03 -7.62 1.23
N LEU A 203 0.16 -6.49 1.91
CA LEU A 203 -0.97 -5.63 2.27
C LEU A 203 -0.95 -4.38 1.37
N GLN A 204 -2.07 -4.07 0.73
CA GLN A 204 -2.19 -2.97 -0.22
C GLN A 204 -3.33 -2.02 0.17
N THR A 205 -3.05 -0.71 0.09
CA THR A 205 -4.08 0.34 0.16
C THR A 205 -3.61 1.60 -0.58
N CYS A 206 -4.54 2.51 -0.88
CA CYS A 206 -4.22 3.81 -1.45
C CYS A 206 -3.51 4.73 -0.43
N VAL A 207 -2.56 5.54 -0.91
CA VAL A 207 -1.85 6.59 -0.17
C VAL A 207 -1.80 7.86 -1.03
N GLY A 208 -2.78 8.75 -0.86
CA GLY A 208 -2.98 9.88 -1.78
C GLY A 208 -3.28 9.35 -3.19
N SER A 209 -2.55 9.82 -4.21
CA SER A 209 -2.64 9.35 -5.60
C SER A 209 -1.82 8.08 -5.92
N ALA A 210 -1.22 7.45 -4.91
CA ALA A 210 -0.34 6.30 -5.05
C ALA A 210 -0.89 5.06 -4.34
N THR A 211 -0.18 3.94 -4.52
CA THR A 211 -0.41 2.70 -3.78
C THR A 211 0.70 2.49 -2.76
N GLY A 212 0.33 2.19 -1.52
CA GLY A 212 1.24 1.71 -0.49
C GLY A 212 1.14 0.19 -0.36
N LEU A 213 2.30 -0.46 -0.42
CA LEU A 213 2.46 -1.90 -0.19
C LEU A 213 3.26 -2.11 1.09
N THR A 214 2.77 -2.99 1.95
CA THR A 214 3.54 -3.55 3.07
C THR A 214 3.84 -5.00 2.74
N LEU A 215 5.11 -5.37 2.82
CA LEU A 215 5.63 -6.68 2.46
C LEU A 215 5.84 -7.50 3.73
N LEU A 216 5.33 -8.73 3.73
CA LEU A 216 5.41 -9.60 4.88
C LEU A 216 5.96 -10.96 4.50
N ARG A 217 6.75 -11.53 5.43
CA ARG A 217 7.25 -12.89 5.35
C ARG A 217 6.60 -13.72 6.44
N ARG A 218 6.36 -15.00 6.14
CA ARG A 218 5.83 -15.95 7.11
C ARG A 218 6.87 -16.13 8.22
N ALA A 219 6.39 -16.01 9.46
CA ALA A 219 7.20 -16.19 10.68
C ALA A 219 7.45 -17.67 10.95
#